data_AF-A0A842TR13-F1
#
_entry.id   AF-A0A842TR13-F1
#
_cell.length_a   1.000
_cell.length_b   1.000
_cell.length_c   1.000
_cell.angle_alpha   90.00
_cell.angle_beta   90.00
_cell.angle_gamma   90.00
#
_symmetry.space_group_name_H-M   'P 1'
#
loop_
_entity.id
_entity.type
_entity.pdbx_description
1 polymer ?
#
loop_
_entity_poly.entity_id
_entity_poly.type
_entity_poly.pdbx_seq_one_letter_code
_entity_poly.pdbx_strand_id
1 'polypeptide(L)'
;MAKKGNYTINPLYQGGYSTLDPNKYSSYGDLFTGYHVPAGAIGAPTSAQTANQIQQANNLMNQGIIPIEVGAIKPEVFDQIPKQHFKEINRMAKLTGSDISVHSPIIEASGIGEQGYDEGQRKQAEQQLMDVVERTAPMNEKGGMRITIHGAGSIPGTDYTMQEGKKKEERLVVVNRDTGKITTALKEEEKYYPYQKEPDVLSPRSELETLNRSEWKNEISQLSHYKENADRIIQSHKDVLSPEMLKRVYENPEETIHMLKPDQIDAYNNLFHAEQYLRDLQMKINNMYHKAYKMAKIDNNESAIKKLDKAREKYMKMLKEGPPVVGASQATQSMLNTLASKEIQPNLYQPIEDYATEKSANTFSNVALNSYKKYKDKAPVISIENMFPGMAFSYGKELKDLIQESKNQFVDKAVSQGVMSESKAKSQADKLIGATLDVGHLNIAKKKGFKDKDLVKEMAEIAKHVKHVHVTDNFGYSDSHLPPGMGNVPVKEIMEKLEKEGKGDVTKVLETAGWFQHFKTSPLPYNLEALGANMFATGQEPYWNQKQGLSQGYSGGFGMMLPQVNYNTFGAGFAQLPSELGGSVQGGKGSRMSGKPMQ
;
A
#
# COMPACT_ATOMS: atom_id res chain seq x y z
N MET A 1 -15.89 73.32 -21.56
CA MET A 1 -15.45 72.01 -22.09
C MET A 1 -13.95 72.07 -22.29
N ALA A 2 -13.17 71.40 -21.44
CA ALA A 2 -11.73 71.20 -21.65
C ALA A 2 -11.51 69.69 -21.76
N LYS A 3 -10.90 69.25 -22.88
CA LYS A 3 -10.61 67.83 -23.17
C LYS A 3 -9.65 67.28 -22.11
N LYS A 4 -10.04 66.21 -21.41
CA LYS A 4 -9.14 65.38 -20.61
C LYS A 4 -8.06 64.81 -21.56
N GLY A 5 -6.79 65.11 -21.27
CA GLY A 5 -5.67 64.54 -22.00
C GLY A 5 -5.56 63.03 -21.74
N ASN A 6 -5.39 62.27 -22.82
CA ASN A 6 -5.08 60.84 -22.81
C ASN A 6 -3.59 60.63 -22.52
N TYR A 7 -3.17 60.81 -21.27
CA TYR A 7 -1.86 60.34 -20.83
C TYR A 7 -2.03 59.39 -19.65
N THR A 8 -1.76 58.11 -19.92
CA THR A 8 -1.51 57.09 -18.91
C THR A 8 -0.11 57.32 -18.35
N ILE A 9 -0.02 57.69 -17.08
CA ILE A 9 1.25 57.63 -16.36
C ILE A 9 1.51 56.14 -16.14
N ASN A 10 2.30 55.52 -17.01
CA ASN A 10 2.89 54.23 -16.68
C ASN A 10 3.76 54.44 -15.43
N PRO A 11 3.73 53.52 -14.45
CA PRO A 11 4.56 53.64 -13.25
C PRO A 11 6.02 53.84 -13.68
N LEU A 12 6.56 55.03 -13.42
CA LEU A 12 7.95 55.44 -13.70
C LEU A 12 8.97 54.63 -12.90
N TYR A 13 8.50 53.75 -12.00
CA TYR A 13 9.31 52.82 -11.23
C TYR A 13 8.81 51.40 -11.50
N GLN A 14 9.59 50.63 -12.26
CA GLN A 14 9.31 49.21 -12.55
C GLN A 14 9.59 48.28 -11.34
N GLY A 15 9.81 48.84 -10.15
CA GLY A 15 10.38 48.12 -9.01
C GLY A 15 11.86 47.86 -9.24
N GLY A 16 12.68 48.11 -8.21
CA GLY A 16 14.08 47.68 -8.24
C GLY A 16 14.15 46.14 -8.26
N TYR A 17 15.26 45.61 -8.79
CA TYR A 17 15.58 44.19 -8.72
C TYR A 17 15.52 43.70 -7.27
N SER A 18 14.67 42.71 -6.98
CA SER A 18 14.66 42.03 -5.69
C SER A 18 15.56 40.80 -5.77
N THR A 19 16.64 40.78 -5.00
CA THR A 19 17.48 39.58 -4.80
C THR A 19 16.74 38.49 -4.02
N LEU A 20 15.54 38.79 -3.51
CA LEU A 20 14.68 37.87 -2.78
C LEU A 20 13.55 37.29 -3.65
N ASP A 21 13.46 37.65 -4.94
CA ASP A 21 12.49 37.04 -5.86
C ASP A 21 13.04 35.69 -6.37
N PRO A 22 12.51 34.54 -5.91
CA PRO A 22 13.01 33.22 -6.31
C PRO A 22 12.70 32.89 -7.77
N ASN A 23 11.75 33.59 -8.42
CA ASN A 23 11.30 33.29 -9.78
C ASN A 23 12.01 34.13 -10.86
N LYS A 24 12.67 35.23 -10.50
CA LYS A 24 13.32 36.14 -11.48
C LYS A 24 14.77 35.83 -11.80
N TYR A 25 15.39 34.95 -11.03
CA TYR A 25 16.64 34.32 -11.43
C TYR A 25 16.35 32.87 -11.74
N SER A 26 16.37 32.54 -13.03
CA SER A 26 16.56 31.18 -13.53
C SER A 26 17.94 30.59 -13.15
N SER A 27 18.61 31.16 -12.15
CA SER A 27 19.86 30.69 -11.56
C SER A 27 19.81 30.67 -10.01
N TYR A 28 18.67 30.96 -9.37
CA TYR A 28 18.48 30.89 -7.91
C TYR A 28 17.85 29.58 -7.42
N GLY A 29 18.15 28.49 -8.14
CA GLY A 29 17.92 27.13 -7.70
C GLY A 29 16.69 26.51 -8.35
N ASP A 30 16.92 25.62 -9.32
CA ASP A 30 15.91 24.72 -9.92
C ASP A 30 15.24 23.77 -8.90
N LEU A 31 15.57 23.91 -7.61
CA LEU A 31 15.21 23.00 -6.52
C LEU A 31 13.89 23.35 -5.83
N PHE A 32 13.46 24.62 -5.85
CA PHE A 32 12.27 25.02 -5.11
C PHE A 32 11.02 24.37 -5.71
N THR A 33 10.32 23.57 -4.91
CA THR A 33 9.13 22.82 -5.32
C THR A 33 7.90 23.71 -5.56
N GLY A 34 7.92 24.97 -5.12
CA GLY A 34 6.79 25.86 -5.22
C GLY A 34 5.81 25.80 -4.05
N TYR A 35 6.16 25.10 -2.96
CA TYR A 35 5.38 25.01 -1.72
C TYR A 35 6.27 25.29 -0.50
N HIS A 36 5.77 26.13 0.41
CA HIS A 36 6.50 26.52 1.62
C HIS A 36 6.12 25.63 2.81
N VAL A 37 7.11 25.03 3.45
CA VAL A 37 6.92 24.23 4.68
C VAL A 37 7.70 24.88 5.82
N PRO A 38 7.09 25.09 7.00
CA PRO A 38 7.83 25.59 8.15
C PRO A 38 9.01 24.69 8.50
N ALA A 39 10.19 25.26 8.80
CA ALA A 39 11.39 24.48 9.10
C ALA A 39 11.18 23.46 10.23
N GLY A 40 10.41 23.82 11.26
CA GLY A 40 10.08 22.92 12.38
C GLY A 40 9.14 21.76 12.03
N ALA A 41 8.50 21.78 10.86
CA ALA A 41 7.64 20.71 10.37
C ALA A 41 8.37 19.75 9.41
N ILE A 42 9.61 20.05 9.05
CA ILE A 42 10.48 19.24 8.18
C ILE A 42 11.27 18.28 9.07
N GLY A 43 10.93 16.99 8.98
CA GLY A 43 11.60 15.91 9.69
C GLY A 43 12.55 15.11 8.81
N ALA A 44 13.27 14.19 9.43
CA ALA A 44 14.15 13.25 8.74
C ALA A 44 14.16 11.88 9.45
N PRO A 45 14.30 10.78 8.71
CA PRO A 45 14.48 9.48 9.31
C PRO A 45 15.93 9.28 9.73
N THR A 46 16.10 8.47 10.76
CA THR A 46 17.36 7.82 11.08
C THR A 46 17.77 6.83 9.99
N SER A 47 19.06 6.45 9.96
CA SER A 47 19.51 5.43 9.01
C SER A 47 18.89 4.07 9.31
N ALA A 48 18.22 3.50 8.30
CA ALA A 48 17.61 2.17 8.38
C ALA A 48 18.60 1.00 8.42
N GLN A 49 19.90 1.26 8.23
CA GLN A 49 20.94 0.24 8.06
C GLN A 49 21.67 -0.12 9.36
N THR A 50 21.39 0.57 10.46
CA THR A 50 22.13 0.41 11.72
C THR A 50 21.21 0.24 12.91
N ALA A 51 21.64 -0.56 13.89
CA ALA A 51 20.95 -0.66 15.18
C ALA A 51 21.32 0.50 16.14
N ASN A 52 22.37 1.28 15.83
CA ASN A 52 22.80 2.40 16.67
C ASN A 52 21.93 3.66 16.48
N GLN A 53 20.65 3.51 16.80
CA GLN A 53 19.63 4.53 16.62
C GLN A 53 19.81 5.76 17.54
N ILE A 54 20.44 5.60 18.71
CA ILE A 54 20.78 6.72 19.60
C ILE A 54 21.69 7.71 18.88
N GLN A 55 22.77 7.22 18.26
CA GLN A 55 23.72 8.07 17.55
C GLN A 55 23.05 8.75 16.35
N GLN A 56 22.22 8.02 15.59
CA GLN A 56 21.51 8.59 14.44
C GLN A 56 20.54 9.70 14.88
N ALA A 57 19.72 9.46 15.90
CA ALA A 57 18.80 10.46 16.43
C ALA A 57 19.56 11.68 16.97
N ASN A 58 20.63 11.49 17.74
CA ASN A 58 21.46 12.58 18.25
C ASN A 58 22.08 13.43 17.12
N ASN A 59 22.54 12.80 16.04
CA ASN A 59 23.08 13.52 14.89
C ASN A 59 22.03 14.39 14.19
N LEU A 60 20.77 13.95 14.14
CA LEU A 60 19.67 14.73 13.57
C LEU A 60 19.25 15.86 14.51
N MET A 61 19.18 15.61 15.82
CA MET A 61 18.92 16.64 16.84
C MET A 61 19.97 17.75 16.81
N ASN A 62 21.25 17.39 16.66
CA ASN A 62 22.35 18.36 16.54
C ASN A 62 22.28 19.21 15.27
N GLN A 63 21.57 18.75 14.23
CA GLN A 63 21.28 19.52 13.03
C GLN A 63 20.07 20.44 13.19
N GLY A 64 19.39 20.41 14.36
CA GLY A 64 18.19 21.20 14.64
C GLY A 64 16.90 20.61 14.08
N ILE A 65 16.91 19.33 13.66
CA ILE A 65 15.71 18.65 13.15
C ILE A 65 14.79 18.31 14.32
N ILE A 66 13.54 18.75 14.25
CA ILE A 66 12.55 18.54 15.30
C ILE A 66 11.84 17.19 15.12
N PRO A 67 11.15 16.91 14.00
CA PRO A 67 10.53 15.60 13.81
C PRO A 67 11.58 14.58 13.36
N ILE A 68 11.77 13.53 14.14
CA ILE A 68 12.74 12.47 13.86
C ILE A 68 12.01 11.14 13.82
N GLU A 69 12.14 10.43 12.71
CA GLU A 69 11.62 9.07 12.60
C GLU A 69 12.71 8.05 12.90
N VAL A 70 12.53 7.28 13.97
CA VAL A 70 13.50 6.26 14.39
C VAL A 70 13.10 4.90 13.87
N GLY A 71 14.02 4.15 13.27
CA GLY A 71 13.65 2.85 12.73
C GLY A 71 14.74 2.14 11.96
N ALA A 72 14.49 0.86 11.72
CA ALA A 72 15.29 0.03 10.83
C ALA A 72 14.34 -0.82 9.99
N ILE A 73 14.50 -0.75 8.67
CA ILE A 73 13.62 -1.42 7.70
C ILE A 73 13.78 -2.95 7.77
N LYS A 74 14.99 -3.43 8.10
CA LYS A 74 15.28 -4.86 8.21
C LYS A 74 14.94 -5.40 9.60
N PRO A 75 14.12 -6.47 9.72
CA PRO A 75 13.79 -7.08 11.00
C PRO A 75 15.02 -7.44 11.83
N GLU A 76 16.05 -8.01 11.20
CA GLU A 76 17.25 -8.48 11.92
C GLU A 76 18.03 -7.32 12.54
N VAL A 77 18.03 -6.14 11.90
CA VAL A 77 18.66 -4.94 12.44
C VAL A 77 17.81 -4.35 13.56
N PHE A 78 16.49 -4.34 13.37
CA PHE A 78 15.56 -3.82 14.38
C PHE A 78 15.64 -4.63 15.68
N ASP A 79 15.74 -5.95 15.59
CA ASP A 79 15.86 -6.85 16.75
C ASP A 79 17.10 -6.60 17.61
N GLN A 80 18.17 -6.06 17.01
CA GLN A 80 19.38 -5.68 17.74
C GLN A 80 19.24 -4.37 18.54
N ILE A 81 18.13 -3.63 18.43
CA ILE A 81 17.91 -2.36 19.12
C ILE A 81 17.30 -2.60 20.51
N PRO A 82 18.04 -2.48 21.63
CA PRO A 82 17.46 -2.72 22.95
C PRO A 82 16.36 -1.70 23.28
N LYS A 83 15.32 -2.12 24.01
CA LYS A 83 14.24 -1.21 24.46
C LYS A 83 14.75 0.01 25.25
N GLN A 84 15.91 -0.12 25.91
CA GLN A 84 16.60 0.94 26.63
C GLN A 84 17.01 2.08 25.68
N HIS A 85 17.35 1.78 24.43
CA HIS A 85 17.72 2.80 23.44
C HIS A 85 16.54 3.70 23.11
N PHE A 86 15.33 3.15 22.97
CA PHE A 86 14.12 3.96 22.77
C PHE A 86 13.81 4.85 23.98
N LYS A 87 14.06 4.38 25.22
CA LYS A 87 13.95 5.23 26.42
C LYS A 87 14.95 6.38 26.41
N GLU A 88 16.18 6.11 25.98
CA GLU A 88 17.22 7.12 25.88
C GLU A 88 16.91 8.14 24.78
N ILE A 89 16.42 7.69 23.61
CA ILE A 89 15.94 8.57 22.54
C ILE A 89 14.82 9.49 23.05
N ASN A 90 13.85 8.95 23.80
CA ASN A 90 12.80 9.77 24.43
C ASN A 90 13.38 10.81 25.41
N ARG A 91 14.40 10.44 26.20
CA ARG A 91 15.08 11.37 27.11
C ARG A 91 15.74 12.50 26.32
N MET A 92 16.46 12.18 25.25
CA MET A 92 17.08 13.17 24.37
C MET A 92 16.02 14.08 23.73
N ALA A 93 14.95 13.49 23.18
CA ALA A 93 13.86 14.22 22.54
C ALA A 93 13.18 15.23 23.49
N LYS A 94 13.00 14.87 24.76
CA LYS A 94 12.48 15.80 25.77
C LYS A 94 13.42 16.97 26.06
N LEU A 95 14.73 16.72 26.08
CA LEU A 95 15.73 17.74 26.34
C LEU A 95 15.84 18.72 25.16
N THR A 96 15.70 18.23 23.93
CA THR A 96 15.82 19.02 22.70
C THR A 96 14.50 19.60 22.20
N GLY A 97 13.37 19.11 22.72
CA GLY A 97 12.04 19.45 22.21
C GLY A 97 11.68 18.76 20.88
N SER A 98 12.40 17.71 20.51
CA SER A 98 12.14 16.93 19.29
C SER A 98 10.83 16.14 19.39
N ASP A 99 10.17 15.95 18.24
CA ASP A 99 9.02 15.05 18.06
C ASP A 99 9.50 13.73 17.47
N ILE A 100 8.99 12.60 17.94
CA ILE A 100 9.49 11.28 17.55
C ILE A 100 8.36 10.47 16.91
N SER A 101 8.65 9.86 15.76
CA SER A 101 7.88 8.77 15.16
C SER A 101 8.76 7.53 15.01
N VAL A 102 8.14 6.41 14.63
CA VAL A 102 8.85 5.14 14.44
C VAL A 102 8.57 4.60 13.06
N HIS A 103 9.61 4.16 12.36
CA HIS A 103 9.47 3.30 11.20
C HIS A 103 9.62 1.83 11.62
N SER A 104 8.56 1.04 11.48
CA SER A 104 8.60 -0.40 11.71
C SER A 104 9.47 -1.09 10.66
N PRO A 105 10.12 -2.23 10.97
CA PRO A 105 10.66 -3.10 9.95
C PRO A 105 9.54 -3.60 9.01
N ILE A 106 9.93 -3.98 7.78
CA ILE A 106 9.02 -4.59 6.81
C ILE A 106 8.58 -5.95 7.35
N ILE A 107 7.28 -6.09 7.64
CA ILE A 107 6.65 -7.30 8.13
C ILE A 107 5.40 -7.56 7.26
N GLU A 108 5.27 -8.76 6.74
CA GLU A 108 4.10 -9.16 5.95
C GLU A 108 2.90 -9.47 6.87
N ALA A 109 1.97 -8.52 6.99
CA ALA A 109 0.90 -8.56 7.97
C ALA A 109 -0.24 -9.55 7.64
N SER A 110 -0.36 -10.01 6.40
CA SER A 110 -1.47 -10.88 5.98
C SER A 110 -1.27 -12.36 6.33
N GLY A 111 -0.02 -12.79 6.56
CA GLY A 111 0.34 -14.22 6.65
C GLY A 111 0.35 -14.96 5.31
N ILE A 112 0.35 -14.24 4.19
CA ILE A 112 0.56 -14.82 2.85
C ILE A 112 2.07 -14.92 2.60
N GLY A 113 2.56 -16.15 2.46
CA GLY A 113 3.91 -16.44 2.03
C GLY A 113 3.96 -17.12 0.65
N GLU A 114 5.13 -17.62 0.28
CA GLU A 114 5.34 -18.32 -1.00
C GLU A 114 4.45 -19.58 -1.16
N GLN A 115 4.12 -20.25 -0.06
CA GLN A 115 3.28 -21.45 -0.06
C GLN A 115 1.77 -21.16 0.06
N GLY A 116 1.39 -19.88 0.15
CA GLY A 116 0.02 -19.44 0.38
C GLY A 116 -0.19 -18.88 1.77
N TYR A 117 -1.44 -18.87 2.23
CA TYR A 117 -1.81 -18.30 3.52
C TYR A 117 -1.57 -19.30 4.65
N ASP A 118 -0.93 -18.83 5.72
CA ASP A 118 -0.79 -19.56 6.97
C ASP A 118 -1.19 -18.66 8.16
N GLU A 119 -2.14 -19.12 8.96
CA GLU A 119 -2.61 -18.37 10.13
C GLU A 119 -1.53 -18.28 11.23
N GLY A 120 -0.59 -19.24 11.27
CA GLY A 120 0.57 -19.18 12.15
C GLY A 120 1.48 -18.02 11.79
N GLN A 121 1.82 -17.87 10.51
CA GLN A 121 2.61 -16.75 9.99
C GLN A 121 1.92 -15.41 10.24
N ARG A 122 0.60 -15.31 10.00
CA ARG A 122 -0.16 -14.08 10.32
C ARG A 122 -0.04 -13.71 11.81
N LYS A 123 -0.22 -14.68 12.71
CA LYS A 123 -0.09 -14.46 14.15
C LYS A 123 1.34 -14.10 14.56
N GLN A 124 2.34 -14.66 13.91
CA GLN A 124 3.75 -14.30 14.13
C GLN A 124 4.01 -12.85 13.73
N ALA A 125 3.54 -12.43 12.55
CA ALA A 125 3.62 -11.03 12.10
C ALA A 125 2.92 -10.08 13.09
N GLU A 126 1.73 -10.45 13.58
CA GLU A 126 1.02 -9.71 14.63
C GLU A 126 1.86 -9.57 15.90
N GLN A 127 2.50 -10.64 16.36
CA GLN A 127 3.38 -10.61 17.54
C GLN A 127 4.62 -9.72 17.32
N GLN A 128 5.23 -9.76 16.14
CA GLN A 128 6.37 -8.91 15.79
C GLN A 128 5.99 -7.44 15.80
N LEU A 129 4.85 -7.07 15.18
CA LEU A 129 4.35 -5.70 15.21
C LEU A 129 3.98 -5.26 16.64
N MET A 130 3.44 -6.17 17.46
CA MET A 130 3.21 -5.89 18.87
C MET A 130 4.50 -5.66 19.65
N ASP A 131 5.57 -6.41 19.39
CA ASP A 131 6.88 -6.19 20.00
C ASP A 131 7.45 -4.80 19.64
N VAL A 132 7.30 -4.37 18.37
CA VAL A 132 7.63 -3.00 17.93
C VAL A 132 6.86 -1.97 18.77
N VAL A 133 5.54 -2.10 18.87
CA VAL A 133 4.71 -1.20 19.70
C VAL A 133 5.21 -1.18 21.15
N GLU A 134 5.45 -2.34 21.75
CA GLU A 134 5.84 -2.43 23.16
C GLU A 134 7.23 -1.84 23.45
N ARG A 135 8.20 -2.09 22.57
CA ARG A 135 9.57 -1.58 22.72
C ARG A 135 9.66 -0.08 22.54
N THR A 136 8.81 0.48 21.68
CA THR A 136 8.80 1.90 21.33
C THR A 136 7.82 2.74 22.13
N ALA A 137 6.80 2.13 22.76
CA ALA A 137 5.82 2.81 23.60
C ALA A 137 6.41 3.76 24.66
N PRO A 138 7.60 3.52 25.26
CA PRO A 138 8.24 4.50 26.15
C PRO A 138 8.54 5.86 25.50
N MET A 139 8.60 5.96 24.18
CA MET A 139 8.73 7.23 23.45
C MET A 139 7.39 7.98 23.32
N ASN A 140 6.26 7.31 23.54
CA ASN A 140 4.92 7.88 23.36
C ASN A 140 4.32 8.49 24.64
N GLU A 141 5.12 9.16 25.47
CA GLU A 141 4.64 9.62 26.78
C GLU A 141 3.52 10.67 26.71
N LYS A 142 3.55 11.52 25.68
CA LYS A 142 2.54 12.54 25.38
C LYS A 142 1.30 11.95 24.67
N GLY A 143 1.37 10.71 24.19
CA GLY A 143 0.39 10.12 23.30
C GLY A 143 0.51 10.65 21.86
N GLY A 144 -0.05 9.90 20.91
CA GLY A 144 -0.09 10.33 19.50
C GLY A 144 1.16 10.06 18.66
N MET A 145 2.21 9.44 19.20
CA MET A 145 3.36 8.93 18.42
C MET A 145 2.87 8.00 17.31
N ARG A 146 3.38 8.19 16.10
CA ARG A 146 3.05 7.34 14.94
C ARG A 146 4.08 6.23 14.81
N ILE A 147 3.60 5.05 14.45
CA ILE A 147 4.40 3.92 14.01
C ILE A 147 4.01 3.64 12.57
N THR A 148 4.89 3.99 11.63
CA THR A 148 4.75 3.69 10.21
C THR A 148 4.98 2.20 9.99
N ILE A 149 4.03 1.54 9.34
CA ILE A 149 4.07 0.11 9.00
C ILE A 149 3.61 -0.05 7.56
N HIS A 150 4.40 -0.73 6.73
CA HIS A 150 4.03 -1.01 5.35
C HIS A 150 2.74 -1.85 5.27
N GLY A 151 1.82 -1.48 4.37
CA GLY A 151 0.56 -2.21 4.18
C GLY A 151 0.75 -3.64 3.64
N ALA A 152 1.83 -3.86 2.90
CA ALA A 152 2.27 -5.16 2.41
C ALA A 152 3.80 -5.24 2.50
N GLY A 153 4.33 -6.41 2.84
CA GLY A 153 5.77 -6.66 2.92
C GLY A 153 6.34 -7.27 1.64
N SER A 154 5.66 -8.28 1.09
CA SER A 154 6.16 -9.04 -0.07
C SER A 154 5.08 -9.41 -1.08
N ILE A 155 3.85 -8.92 -0.89
CA ILE A 155 2.72 -9.32 -1.73
C ILE A 155 2.70 -8.51 -3.02
N PRO A 156 2.69 -9.18 -4.19
CA PRO A 156 2.45 -8.51 -5.45
C PRO A 156 1.00 -8.01 -5.53
N GLY A 157 0.79 -6.80 -6.03
CA GLY A 157 -0.52 -6.17 -6.17
C GLY A 157 -0.99 -6.10 -7.62
N THR A 158 -2.09 -5.38 -7.83
CA THR A 158 -2.61 -5.06 -9.16
C THR A 158 -1.70 -4.02 -9.83
N ASP A 159 -1.30 -4.27 -11.09
CA ASP A 159 -0.67 -3.25 -11.92
C ASP A 159 -1.73 -2.49 -12.71
N TYR A 160 -1.57 -1.18 -12.72
CA TYR A 160 -2.40 -0.29 -13.51
C TYR A 160 -1.57 0.42 -14.57
N THR A 161 -2.21 0.68 -15.71
CA THR A 161 -1.68 1.51 -16.78
C THR A 161 -2.69 2.60 -17.14
N MET A 162 -2.19 3.72 -17.65
CA MET A 162 -3.05 4.77 -18.20
C MET A 162 -3.22 4.57 -19.70
N GLN A 163 -4.44 4.24 -20.12
CA GLN A 163 -4.82 4.12 -21.53
C GLN A 163 -5.95 5.11 -21.82
N GLU A 164 -5.78 5.94 -22.86
CA GLU A 164 -6.76 6.98 -23.25
C GLU A 164 -7.21 7.90 -22.09
N GLY A 165 -6.31 8.15 -21.13
CA GLY A 165 -6.59 8.98 -19.97
C GLY A 165 -7.43 8.30 -18.87
N LYS A 166 -7.63 6.97 -18.93
CA LYS A 166 -8.29 6.17 -17.90
C LYS A 166 -7.31 5.19 -17.26
N LYS A 167 -7.42 5.03 -15.94
CA LYS A 167 -6.73 3.98 -15.17
C LYS A 167 -7.35 2.64 -15.54
N LYS A 168 -6.56 1.73 -16.11
CA LYS A 168 -6.96 0.39 -16.53
C LYS A 168 -6.07 -0.64 -15.85
N GLU A 169 -6.67 -1.75 -15.41
CA GLU A 169 -5.94 -2.90 -14.86
C GLU A 169 -5.15 -3.57 -15.99
N GLU A 170 -3.83 -3.60 -15.85
CA GLU A 170 -2.92 -4.26 -16.80
C GLU A 170 -2.65 -5.71 -16.35
N ARG A 171 -2.45 -5.91 -15.05
CA ARG A 171 -2.18 -7.22 -14.44
C ARG A 171 -2.92 -7.34 -13.11
N LEU A 172 -3.67 -8.41 -12.96
CA LEU A 172 -4.39 -8.76 -11.75
C LEU A 172 -3.81 -10.06 -11.17
N VAL A 173 -3.23 -9.99 -9.99
CA VAL A 173 -2.73 -11.19 -9.30
C VAL A 173 -3.89 -11.86 -8.56
N VAL A 174 -4.04 -13.16 -8.76
CA VAL A 174 -5.16 -13.93 -8.21
C VAL A 174 -4.70 -15.02 -7.28
N VAL A 175 -5.50 -15.25 -6.25
CA VAL A 175 -5.25 -16.19 -5.18
C VAL A 175 -6.37 -17.23 -5.12
N ASN A 176 -6.01 -18.48 -4.88
CA ASN A 176 -6.97 -19.52 -4.56
C ASN A 176 -7.50 -19.27 -3.13
N ARG A 177 -8.80 -19.05 -2.98
CA ARG A 177 -9.44 -18.67 -1.71
C ARG A 177 -9.34 -19.73 -0.62
N ASP A 178 -9.20 -21.00 -1.00
CA ASP A 178 -9.13 -22.12 -0.07
C ASP A 178 -7.76 -22.20 0.62
N THR A 179 -6.70 -21.95 -0.15
CA THR A 179 -5.30 -22.13 0.27
C THR A 179 -4.54 -20.81 0.50
N GLY A 180 -5.07 -19.70 0.00
CA GLY A 180 -4.35 -18.42 -0.05
C GLY A 180 -3.12 -18.45 -0.97
N LYS A 181 -2.96 -19.48 -1.81
CA LYS A 181 -1.83 -19.61 -2.72
C LYS A 181 -2.01 -18.74 -3.96
N ILE A 182 -1.00 -17.93 -4.25
CA ILE A 182 -0.92 -17.18 -5.51
C ILE A 182 -0.89 -18.17 -6.66
N THR A 183 -1.89 -18.09 -7.53
CA THR A 183 -2.09 -19.08 -8.59
C THR A 183 -1.52 -18.59 -9.91
N THR A 184 -1.94 -17.39 -10.32
CA THR A 184 -1.52 -16.80 -11.59
C THR A 184 -1.65 -15.28 -11.54
N ALA A 185 -1.10 -14.61 -12.54
CA ALA A 185 -1.33 -13.20 -12.80
C ALA A 185 -2.05 -13.07 -14.14
N LEU A 186 -3.31 -12.64 -14.08
CA LEU A 186 -4.15 -12.44 -15.25
C LEU A 186 -3.81 -11.10 -15.89
N LYS A 187 -3.79 -11.09 -17.22
CA LYS A 187 -3.57 -9.90 -18.03
C LYS A 187 -4.69 -9.78 -19.04
N GLU A 188 -4.74 -8.65 -19.72
CA GLU A 188 -5.58 -8.52 -20.91
C GLU A 188 -5.17 -9.56 -21.95
N GLU A 189 -6.14 -10.30 -22.48
CA GLU A 189 -5.93 -11.36 -23.46
C GLU A 189 -6.92 -11.23 -24.62
N GLU A 190 -6.42 -11.37 -25.84
CA GLU A 190 -7.24 -11.53 -27.04
C GLU A 190 -7.63 -12.99 -27.21
N LYS A 191 -8.92 -13.29 -27.18
CA LYS A 191 -9.45 -14.64 -27.39
C LYS A 191 -10.13 -14.79 -28.73
N TYR A 192 -9.70 -15.81 -29.46
CA TYR A 192 -10.21 -16.15 -30.77
C TYR A 192 -11.22 -17.29 -30.64
N TYR A 193 -12.46 -17.07 -31.10
CA TYR A 193 -13.49 -18.11 -31.08
C TYR A 193 -13.89 -18.53 -32.50
N PRO A 194 -14.15 -19.83 -32.75
CA PRO A 194 -14.48 -20.33 -34.10
C PRO A 194 -15.74 -19.72 -34.74
N TYR A 195 -16.65 -19.16 -33.93
CA TYR A 195 -17.93 -18.62 -34.37
C TYR A 195 -17.91 -17.10 -34.62
N GLN A 196 -16.76 -16.44 -34.47
CA GLN A 196 -16.63 -15.01 -34.72
C GLN A 196 -15.35 -14.69 -35.48
N LYS A 197 -15.38 -13.59 -36.23
CA LYS A 197 -14.27 -13.17 -37.09
C LYS A 197 -13.20 -12.38 -36.33
N GLU A 198 -13.62 -11.55 -35.37
CA GLU A 198 -12.74 -10.70 -34.58
C GLU A 198 -12.53 -11.31 -33.18
N PRO A 199 -11.34 -11.16 -32.57
CA PRO A 199 -11.09 -11.63 -31.22
C PRO A 199 -11.86 -10.81 -30.18
N ASP A 200 -12.27 -11.45 -29.08
CA ASP A 200 -12.72 -10.72 -27.89
C ASP A 200 -11.51 -10.29 -27.07
N VAL A 201 -11.46 -9.02 -26.67
CA VAL A 201 -10.47 -8.52 -25.71
C VAL A 201 -11.04 -8.65 -24.31
N LEU A 202 -10.50 -9.59 -23.52
CA LEU A 202 -10.95 -9.82 -22.16
C LEU A 202 -10.04 -9.11 -21.15
N SER A 203 -10.67 -8.31 -20.29
CA SER A 203 -9.97 -7.65 -19.17
C SER A 203 -9.51 -8.67 -18.13
N PRO A 204 -8.50 -8.35 -17.28
CA PRO A 204 -8.07 -9.24 -16.21
C PRO A 204 -9.21 -9.71 -15.27
N ARG A 205 -10.21 -8.86 -15.00
CA ARG A 205 -11.41 -9.24 -14.22
C ARG A 205 -12.32 -10.20 -14.98
N SER A 206 -12.52 -9.98 -16.28
CA SER A 206 -13.30 -10.89 -17.13
C SER A 206 -12.62 -12.26 -17.27
N GLU A 207 -11.29 -12.27 -17.30
CA GLU A 207 -10.49 -13.49 -17.22
C GLU A 207 -10.68 -14.21 -15.88
N LEU A 208 -10.70 -13.48 -14.76
CA LEU A 208 -10.96 -14.08 -13.44
C LEU A 208 -12.34 -14.73 -13.36
N GLU A 209 -13.38 -14.08 -13.89
CA GLU A 209 -14.71 -14.68 -13.98
C GLU A 209 -14.72 -15.94 -14.84
N THR A 210 -13.96 -15.93 -15.95
CA THR A 210 -13.82 -17.10 -16.82
C THR A 210 -13.04 -18.22 -16.15
N LEU A 211 -11.98 -17.92 -15.41
CA LEU A 211 -11.20 -18.88 -14.63
C LEU A 211 -12.09 -19.57 -13.58
N ASN A 212 -12.79 -18.78 -12.75
CA ASN A 212 -13.74 -19.29 -11.77
C ASN A 212 -14.84 -20.16 -12.42
N ARG A 213 -15.35 -19.72 -13.57
CA ARG A 213 -16.42 -20.43 -14.26
C ARG A 213 -15.94 -21.75 -14.87
N SER A 214 -14.77 -21.73 -15.50
CA SER A 214 -14.24 -22.84 -16.29
C SER A 214 -13.67 -23.94 -15.40
N GLU A 215 -12.93 -23.61 -14.35
CA GLU A 215 -12.31 -24.62 -13.48
C GLU A 215 -13.36 -25.52 -12.84
N TRP A 216 -14.38 -24.93 -12.23
CA TRP A 216 -15.47 -25.69 -11.60
C TRP A 216 -16.22 -26.55 -12.61
N LYS A 217 -16.53 -26.01 -13.79
CA LYS A 217 -17.23 -26.74 -14.85
C LYS A 217 -16.39 -27.89 -15.42
N ASN A 218 -15.09 -27.69 -15.56
CA ASN A 218 -14.16 -28.70 -16.04
C ASN A 218 -14.06 -29.85 -15.04
N GLU A 219 -13.96 -29.57 -13.73
CA GLU A 219 -14.01 -30.60 -12.68
C GLU A 219 -15.32 -31.41 -12.78
N ILE A 220 -16.48 -30.74 -12.86
CA ILE A 220 -17.79 -31.42 -13.01
C ILE A 220 -17.87 -32.25 -14.29
N SER A 221 -17.38 -31.73 -15.42
CA SER A 221 -17.42 -32.43 -16.71
C SER A 221 -16.57 -33.69 -16.69
N GLN A 222 -15.37 -33.64 -16.11
CA GLN A 222 -14.50 -34.80 -15.94
C GLN A 222 -15.18 -35.88 -15.08
N LEU A 223 -15.78 -35.49 -13.95
CA LEU A 223 -16.50 -36.44 -13.10
C LEU A 223 -17.73 -37.03 -13.79
N SER A 224 -18.44 -36.23 -14.58
CA SER A 224 -19.59 -36.68 -15.35
C SER A 224 -19.19 -37.73 -16.40
N HIS A 225 -18.03 -37.55 -17.05
CA HIS A 225 -17.51 -38.53 -18.01
C HIS A 225 -17.13 -39.87 -17.33
N TYR A 226 -16.40 -39.83 -16.21
CA TYR A 226 -16.09 -41.05 -15.45
C TYR A 226 -17.36 -41.76 -14.98
N LYS A 227 -18.38 -41.01 -14.60
CA LYS A 227 -19.68 -41.56 -14.22
C LYS A 227 -20.38 -42.23 -15.39
N GLU A 228 -20.38 -41.62 -16.57
CA GLU A 228 -20.98 -42.22 -17.77
C GLU A 228 -20.38 -43.60 -18.08
N ASN A 229 -19.06 -43.75 -17.89
CA ASN A 229 -18.39 -45.04 -18.06
C ASN A 229 -18.88 -46.07 -17.04
N ALA A 230 -19.01 -45.69 -15.76
CA ALA A 230 -19.59 -46.57 -14.73
C ALA A 230 -21.04 -46.95 -15.07
N ASP A 231 -21.86 -45.99 -15.52
CA ASP A 231 -23.23 -46.23 -15.93
C ASP A 231 -23.34 -47.19 -17.11
N ARG A 232 -22.45 -47.08 -18.10
CA ARG A 232 -22.43 -47.97 -19.26
C ARG A 232 -22.16 -49.40 -18.85
N ILE A 233 -21.22 -49.60 -17.92
CA ILE A 233 -20.92 -50.93 -17.36
C ILE A 233 -22.12 -51.46 -16.57
N ILE A 234 -22.75 -50.62 -15.74
CA ILE A 234 -23.95 -51.00 -14.97
C ILE A 234 -25.10 -51.38 -15.90
N GLN A 235 -25.41 -50.56 -16.90
CA GLN A 235 -26.54 -50.79 -17.81
C GLN A 235 -26.37 -52.06 -18.65
N SER A 236 -25.14 -52.41 -19.04
CA SER A 236 -24.86 -53.61 -19.83
C SER A 236 -24.95 -54.91 -19.03
N HIS A 237 -24.86 -54.86 -17.69
CA HIS A 237 -24.77 -56.06 -16.84
C HIS A 237 -25.84 -56.15 -15.74
N LYS A 238 -26.62 -55.09 -15.48
CA LYS A 238 -27.61 -55.04 -14.40
C LYS A 238 -28.75 -56.05 -14.53
N ASP A 239 -29.06 -56.51 -15.74
CA ASP A 239 -30.17 -57.43 -15.98
C ASP A 239 -29.72 -58.91 -15.96
N VAL A 240 -28.39 -59.16 -15.89
CA VAL A 240 -27.79 -60.50 -15.78
C VAL A 240 -27.86 -61.03 -14.34
N LEU A 241 -27.82 -60.13 -13.36
CA LEU A 241 -27.92 -60.43 -11.94
C LEU A 241 -29.18 -59.79 -11.35
N SER A 242 -30.04 -60.58 -10.70
CA SER A 242 -31.20 -60.01 -10.00
C SER A 242 -30.74 -59.13 -8.83
N PRO A 243 -31.53 -58.11 -8.44
CA PRO A 243 -31.21 -57.25 -7.29
C PRO A 243 -30.95 -58.04 -6.00
N GLU A 244 -31.68 -59.14 -5.77
CA GLU A 244 -31.51 -60.03 -4.61
C GLU A 244 -30.22 -60.83 -4.69
N MET A 245 -29.83 -61.30 -5.87
CA MET A 245 -28.54 -61.98 -6.07
C MET A 245 -27.39 -61.01 -5.87
N LEU A 246 -27.48 -59.79 -6.43
CA LEU A 246 -26.47 -58.76 -6.22
C LEU A 246 -26.31 -58.47 -4.72
N LYS A 247 -27.42 -58.25 -4.01
CA LYS A 247 -27.42 -58.02 -2.56
C LYS A 247 -26.76 -59.16 -1.79
N ARG A 248 -27.07 -60.42 -2.11
CA ARG A 248 -26.44 -61.60 -1.48
C ARG A 248 -24.95 -61.70 -1.75
N VAL A 249 -24.51 -61.38 -2.98
CA VAL A 249 -23.08 -61.35 -3.31
C VAL A 249 -22.34 -60.28 -2.50
N TYR A 250 -22.97 -59.14 -2.21
CA TYR A 250 -22.39 -58.11 -1.34
C TYR A 250 -22.39 -58.48 0.15
N GLU A 251 -23.41 -59.21 0.62
CA GLU A 251 -23.53 -59.61 2.02
C GLU A 251 -22.64 -60.82 2.35
N ASN A 252 -22.53 -61.80 1.44
CA ASN A 252 -21.76 -63.04 1.60
C ASN A 252 -21.06 -63.43 0.28
N PRO A 253 -19.97 -62.73 -0.11
CA PRO A 253 -19.31 -62.92 -1.40
C PRO A 253 -18.73 -64.33 -1.58
N GLU A 254 -18.06 -64.89 -0.57
CA GLU A 254 -17.40 -66.20 -0.68
C GLU A 254 -18.38 -67.34 -0.95
N GLU A 255 -19.55 -67.36 -0.29
CA GLU A 255 -20.56 -68.40 -0.51
C GLU A 255 -21.34 -68.22 -1.82
N THR A 256 -21.56 -66.96 -2.24
CA THR A 256 -22.48 -66.67 -3.35
C THR A 256 -21.78 -66.72 -4.71
N ILE A 257 -20.49 -66.37 -4.80
CA ILE A 257 -19.73 -66.36 -6.06
C ILE A 257 -19.64 -67.76 -6.67
N HIS A 258 -19.49 -68.81 -5.85
CA HIS A 258 -19.46 -70.20 -6.32
C HIS A 258 -20.78 -70.70 -6.91
N MET A 259 -21.89 -70.00 -6.68
CA MET A 259 -23.22 -70.33 -7.19
C MET A 259 -23.55 -69.63 -8.51
N LEU A 260 -22.68 -68.71 -8.97
CA LEU A 260 -22.87 -67.94 -10.20
C LEU A 260 -22.45 -68.75 -11.43
N LYS A 261 -23.21 -68.61 -12.51
CA LYS A 261 -22.85 -69.10 -13.85
C LYS A 261 -21.72 -68.24 -14.46
N PRO A 262 -20.98 -68.73 -15.47
CA PRO A 262 -19.88 -67.96 -16.08
C PRO A 262 -20.26 -66.54 -16.55
N ASP A 263 -21.41 -66.39 -17.20
CA ASP A 263 -21.97 -65.10 -17.62
C ASP A 263 -22.31 -64.18 -16.44
N GLN A 264 -22.75 -64.76 -15.32
CA GLN A 264 -23.03 -64.05 -14.08
C GLN A 264 -21.77 -63.64 -13.33
N ILE A 265 -20.69 -64.44 -13.40
CA ILE A 265 -19.36 -64.11 -12.86
C ILE A 265 -18.78 -62.91 -13.63
N ASP A 266 -18.85 -62.94 -14.96
CA ASP A 266 -18.39 -61.83 -15.80
C ASP A 266 -19.18 -60.55 -15.52
N ALA A 267 -20.51 -60.66 -15.41
CA ALA A 267 -21.36 -59.54 -15.02
C ALA A 267 -21.02 -58.99 -13.63
N TYR A 268 -20.77 -59.87 -12.64
CA TYR A 268 -20.35 -59.46 -11.31
C TYR A 268 -19.03 -58.71 -11.33
N ASN A 269 -18.00 -59.24 -11.99
CA ASN A 269 -16.69 -58.60 -12.09
C ASN A 269 -16.79 -57.20 -12.73
N ASN A 270 -17.58 -57.06 -13.79
CA ASN A 270 -17.83 -55.77 -14.43
C ASN A 270 -18.56 -54.80 -13.50
N LEU A 271 -19.60 -55.24 -12.78
CA LEU A 271 -20.29 -54.40 -11.80
C LEU A 271 -19.38 -54.00 -10.63
N PHE A 272 -18.49 -54.89 -10.19
CA PHE A 272 -17.47 -54.58 -9.19
C PHE A 272 -16.50 -53.51 -9.70
N HIS A 273 -16.05 -53.58 -10.95
CA HIS A 273 -15.25 -52.51 -11.56
C HIS A 273 -16.01 -51.18 -11.61
N ALA A 274 -17.29 -51.19 -12.00
CA ALA A 274 -18.13 -49.99 -11.98
C ALA A 274 -18.25 -49.40 -10.57
N GLU A 275 -18.34 -50.24 -9.54
CA GLU A 275 -18.33 -49.79 -8.15
C GLU A 275 -17.01 -49.13 -7.75
N GLN A 276 -15.85 -49.66 -8.16
CA GLN A 276 -14.57 -49.01 -7.90
C GLN A 276 -14.50 -47.61 -8.54
N TYR A 277 -14.97 -47.47 -9.79
CA TYR A 277 -15.11 -46.15 -10.42
C TYR A 277 -16.01 -45.21 -9.61
N LEU A 278 -17.14 -45.71 -9.09
CA LEU A 278 -18.06 -44.90 -8.28
C LEU A 278 -17.45 -44.52 -6.92
N ARG A 279 -16.63 -45.37 -6.31
CA ARG A 279 -15.91 -45.06 -5.06
C ARG A 279 -14.89 -43.95 -5.26
N ASP A 280 -14.11 -44.02 -6.35
CA ASP A 280 -13.17 -42.96 -6.72
C ASP A 280 -13.88 -41.64 -7.02
N LEU A 281 -15.01 -41.71 -7.73
CA LEU A 281 -15.88 -40.56 -7.98
C LEU A 281 -16.41 -39.97 -6.69
N GLN A 282 -16.85 -40.81 -5.74
CA GLN A 282 -17.36 -40.36 -4.45
C GLN A 282 -16.31 -39.56 -3.68
N MET A 283 -15.04 -39.98 -3.67
CA MET A 283 -13.96 -39.21 -3.04
C MET A 283 -13.81 -37.81 -3.67
N LYS A 284 -13.82 -37.73 -5.01
CA LYS A 284 -13.71 -36.45 -5.72
C LYS A 284 -14.93 -35.56 -5.51
N ILE A 285 -16.14 -36.14 -5.53
CA ILE A 285 -17.40 -35.44 -5.26
C ILE A 285 -17.44 -34.92 -3.83
N ASN A 286 -16.97 -35.69 -2.85
CA ASN A 286 -16.89 -35.24 -1.46
C ASN A 286 -15.98 -34.01 -1.33
N ASN A 287 -14.84 -34.01 -2.03
CA ASN A 287 -13.94 -32.85 -2.06
C ASN A 287 -14.61 -31.62 -2.71
N MET A 288 -15.30 -31.80 -3.84
CA MET A 288 -16.05 -30.71 -4.46
C MET A 288 -17.17 -30.19 -3.56
N TYR A 289 -17.96 -31.08 -2.97
CA TYR A 289 -19.00 -30.73 -2.00
C TYR A 289 -18.42 -29.92 -0.83
N HIS A 290 -17.30 -30.39 -0.26
CA HIS A 290 -16.61 -29.68 0.82
C HIS A 290 -16.21 -28.27 0.39
N LYS A 291 -15.55 -28.12 -0.78
CA LYS A 291 -15.16 -26.81 -1.33
C LYS A 291 -16.37 -25.89 -1.52
N ALA A 292 -17.44 -26.38 -2.16
CA ALA A 292 -18.66 -25.60 -2.39
C ALA A 292 -19.31 -25.15 -1.08
N TYR A 293 -19.39 -26.05 -0.10
CA TYR A 293 -19.98 -25.74 1.21
C TYR A 293 -19.13 -24.74 2.00
N LYS A 294 -17.80 -24.89 1.96
CA LYS A 294 -16.87 -23.96 2.60
C LYS A 294 -16.98 -22.56 1.98
N MET A 295 -16.99 -22.45 0.65
CA MET A 295 -17.11 -21.17 -0.04
C MET A 295 -18.48 -20.52 0.19
N ALA A 296 -19.56 -21.29 0.18
CA ALA A 296 -20.89 -20.77 0.49
C ALA A 296 -20.97 -20.17 1.90
N LYS A 297 -20.24 -20.73 2.88
CA LYS A 297 -20.13 -20.13 4.22
C LYS A 297 -19.33 -18.84 4.22
N ILE A 298 -18.20 -18.79 3.52
CA ILE A 298 -17.38 -17.57 3.41
C ILE A 298 -18.19 -16.44 2.76
N ASP A 299 -18.95 -16.77 1.72
CA ASP A 299 -19.78 -15.81 0.98
C ASP A 299 -21.10 -15.47 1.70
N ASN A 300 -21.35 -16.05 2.88
CA ASN A 300 -22.62 -15.97 3.61
C ASN A 300 -23.85 -16.30 2.73
N ASN A 301 -23.70 -17.24 1.78
CA ASN A 301 -24.74 -17.64 0.85
C ASN A 301 -25.63 -18.72 1.47
N GLU A 302 -26.61 -18.30 2.27
CA GLU A 302 -27.55 -19.22 2.93
C GLU A 302 -28.33 -20.11 1.97
N SER A 303 -28.64 -19.62 0.76
CA SER A 303 -29.40 -20.37 -0.22
C SER A 303 -28.61 -21.56 -0.74
N ALA A 304 -27.34 -21.35 -1.07
CA ALA A 304 -26.42 -22.41 -1.48
C ALA A 304 -26.22 -23.44 -0.36
N ILE A 305 -26.05 -23.00 0.89
CA ILE A 305 -25.92 -23.89 2.07
C ILE A 305 -27.15 -24.80 2.19
N LYS A 306 -28.36 -24.21 2.17
CA LYS A 306 -29.63 -24.97 2.27
C LYS A 306 -29.79 -25.98 1.14
N LYS A 307 -29.36 -25.64 -0.09
CA LYS A 307 -29.38 -26.58 -1.23
C LYS A 307 -28.38 -27.71 -1.08
N LEU A 308 -27.17 -27.42 -0.63
CA LEU A 308 -26.15 -28.44 -0.37
C LEU A 308 -26.59 -29.41 0.74
N ASP A 309 -27.18 -28.92 1.83
CA ASP A 309 -27.70 -29.77 2.91
C ASP A 309 -28.81 -30.72 2.42
N LYS A 310 -29.77 -30.22 1.63
CA LYS A 310 -30.80 -31.06 1.00
C LYS A 310 -30.20 -32.10 0.04
N ALA A 311 -29.20 -31.71 -0.73
CA ALA A 311 -28.53 -32.62 -1.64
C ALA A 311 -27.76 -33.72 -0.89
N ARG A 312 -27.12 -33.39 0.23
CA ARG A 312 -26.49 -34.36 1.13
C ARG A 312 -27.50 -35.36 1.69
N GLU A 313 -28.65 -34.91 2.17
CA GLU A 313 -29.72 -35.80 2.69
C GLU A 313 -30.21 -36.76 1.60
N LYS A 314 -30.49 -36.22 0.41
CA LYS A 314 -30.91 -37.03 -0.75
C LYS A 314 -29.83 -38.04 -1.16
N TYR A 315 -28.57 -37.61 -1.18
CA TYR A 315 -27.41 -38.46 -1.49
C TYR A 315 -27.31 -39.63 -0.50
N MET A 316 -27.38 -39.36 0.80
CA MET A 316 -27.34 -40.39 1.85
C MET A 316 -28.52 -41.35 1.78
N LYS A 317 -29.71 -40.86 1.46
CA LYS A 317 -30.90 -41.70 1.28
C LYS A 317 -30.72 -42.67 0.11
N MET A 318 -30.25 -42.18 -1.04
CA MET A 318 -30.01 -43.01 -2.23
C MET A 318 -28.94 -44.08 -2.02
N LEU A 319 -27.89 -43.78 -1.24
CA LEU A 319 -26.89 -44.77 -0.87
C LEU A 319 -27.41 -45.88 0.04
N LYS A 320 -28.39 -45.59 0.92
CA LYS A 320 -28.94 -46.56 1.88
C LYS A 320 -30.07 -47.42 1.28
N GLU A 321 -30.93 -46.84 0.46
CA GLU A 321 -32.16 -47.47 -0.01
C GLU A 321 -32.02 -48.09 -1.41
N GLY A 322 -31.01 -47.70 -2.20
CA GLY A 322 -30.80 -48.21 -3.55
C GLY A 322 -30.05 -49.55 -3.60
N PRO A 323 -30.16 -50.33 -4.70
CA PRO A 323 -29.28 -51.48 -4.94
C PRO A 323 -27.81 -51.02 -4.94
N PRO A 324 -26.84 -51.75 -4.37
CA PRO A 324 -25.50 -51.22 -4.04
C PRO A 324 -24.84 -50.33 -5.12
N VAL A 325 -24.59 -50.89 -6.31
CA VAL A 325 -23.93 -50.16 -7.41
C VAL A 325 -24.85 -49.16 -8.12
N VAL A 326 -26.15 -49.46 -8.21
CA VAL A 326 -27.15 -48.62 -8.90
C VAL A 326 -27.50 -47.39 -8.07
N GLY A 327 -27.73 -47.58 -6.77
CA GLY A 327 -27.97 -46.53 -5.79
C GLY A 327 -26.78 -45.59 -5.67
N ALA A 328 -25.55 -46.14 -5.67
CA ALA A 328 -24.32 -45.34 -5.72
C ALA A 328 -24.22 -44.48 -6.99
N SER A 329 -24.52 -45.04 -8.17
CA SER A 329 -24.56 -44.27 -9.42
C SER A 329 -25.63 -43.16 -9.38
N GLN A 330 -26.83 -43.46 -8.90
CA GLN A 330 -27.93 -42.50 -8.80
C GLN A 330 -27.63 -41.37 -7.80
N ALA A 331 -27.08 -41.72 -6.64
CA ALA A 331 -26.62 -40.76 -5.64
C ALA A 331 -25.58 -39.81 -6.25
N THR A 332 -24.57 -40.38 -6.92
CA THR A 332 -23.51 -39.65 -7.62
C THR A 332 -24.09 -38.68 -8.66
N GLN A 333 -25.03 -39.14 -9.52
CA GLN A 333 -25.71 -38.27 -10.49
C GLN A 333 -26.41 -37.08 -9.80
N SER A 334 -27.15 -37.36 -8.73
CA SER A 334 -27.92 -36.34 -8.02
C SER A 334 -27.01 -35.28 -7.40
N MET A 335 -25.87 -35.68 -6.86
CA MET A 335 -24.89 -34.74 -6.31
C MET A 335 -24.21 -33.93 -7.42
N LEU A 336 -23.77 -34.57 -8.50
CA LEU A 336 -23.17 -33.87 -9.65
C LEU A 336 -24.11 -32.82 -10.23
N ASN A 337 -25.40 -33.15 -10.40
CA ASN A 337 -26.42 -32.20 -10.87
C ASN A 337 -26.56 -30.99 -9.93
N THR A 338 -26.43 -31.20 -8.62
CA THR A 338 -26.50 -30.11 -7.64
C THR A 338 -25.27 -29.23 -7.73
N LEU A 339 -24.07 -29.83 -7.75
CA LEU A 339 -22.80 -29.12 -7.86
C LEU A 339 -22.65 -28.38 -9.20
N ALA A 340 -23.27 -28.89 -10.28
CA ALA A 340 -23.32 -28.26 -11.58
C ALA A 340 -24.25 -27.03 -11.64
N SER A 341 -25.12 -26.85 -10.64
CA SER A 341 -26.08 -25.74 -10.65
C SER A 341 -25.39 -24.39 -10.43
N LYS A 342 -25.86 -23.36 -11.15
CA LYS A 342 -25.27 -22.01 -11.11
C LYS A 342 -25.23 -21.41 -9.70
N GLU A 343 -26.18 -21.78 -8.83
CA GLU A 343 -26.25 -21.26 -7.46
C GLU A 343 -25.20 -21.85 -6.53
N ILE A 344 -24.68 -23.04 -6.85
CA ILE A 344 -23.68 -23.74 -6.03
C ILE A 344 -22.27 -23.46 -6.52
N GLN A 345 -22.10 -23.08 -7.79
CA GLN A 345 -20.81 -22.77 -8.39
C GLN A 345 -20.09 -21.66 -7.59
N PRO A 346 -19.00 -21.97 -6.86
CA PRO A 346 -18.30 -20.99 -6.06
C PRO A 346 -17.31 -20.19 -6.90
N ASN A 347 -16.98 -18.99 -6.43
CA ASN A 347 -15.75 -18.33 -6.86
C ASN A 347 -14.59 -18.94 -6.06
N LEU A 348 -13.74 -19.73 -6.72
CA LEU A 348 -12.57 -20.37 -6.13
C LEU A 348 -11.36 -19.43 -6.05
N TYR A 349 -11.34 -18.41 -6.91
CA TYR A 349 -10.30 -17.42 -7.03
C TYR A 349 -10.85 -16.02 -6.81
N GLN A 350 -10.02 -15.17 -6.22
CA GLN A 350 -10.29 -13.75 -6.08
C GLN A 350 -9.00 -12.93 -6.24
N PRO A 351 -9.07 -11.60 -6.42
CA PRO A 351 -7.90 -10.73 -6.37
C PRO A 351 -7.12 -10.91 -5.07
N ILE A 352 -5.79 -10.93 -5.16
CA ILE A 352 -4.94 -11.09 -3.98
C ILE A 352 -5.10 -9.95 -2.99
N GLU A 353 -5.33 -8.73 -3.45
CA GLU A 353 -5.52 -7.55 -2.59
C GLU A 353 -6.80 -7.66 -1.76
N ASP A 354 -7.88 -8.22 -2.33
CA ASP A 354 -9.13 -8.46 -1.58
C ASP A 354 -8.91 -9.49 -0.45
N TYR A 355 -8.16 -10.56 -0.75
CA TYR A 355 -7.80 -11.58 0.24
C TYR A 355 -6.86 -11.02 1.33
N ALA A 356 -5.81 -10.30 0.90
CA ALA A 356 -4.82 -9.73 1.79
C ALA A 356 -5.42 -8.61 2.65
N THR A 357 -6.39 -7.84 2.15
CA THR A 357 -7.08 -6.78 2.90
C THR A 357 -7.69 -7.34 4.18
N GLU A 358 -8.48 -8.41 4.07
CA GLU A 358 -9.14 -9.04 5.22
C GLU A 358 -8.11 -9.50 6.27
N LYS A 359 -7.03 -10.15 5.84
CA LYS A 359 -6.02 -10.73 6.73
C LYS A 359 -5.12 -9.68 7.36
N SER A 360 -4.62 -8.72 6.57
CA SER A 360 -3.82 -7.60 7.06
C SER A 360 -4.63 -6.71 8.00
N ALA A 361 -5.89 -6.44 7.68
CA ALA A 361 -6.78 -5.68 8.56
C ALA A 361 -7.00 -6.37 9.91
N ASN A 362 -7.09 -7.70 9.94
CA ASN A 362 -7.16 -8.47 11.18
C ASN A 362 -5.91 -8.24 12.04
N THR A 363 -4.73 -8.28 11.43
CA THR A 363 -3.46 -8.02 12.12
C THR A 363 -3.38 -6.58 12.63
N PHE A 364 -3.59 -5.57 11.78
CA PHE A 364 -3.50 -4.16 12.19
C PHE A 364 -4.53 -3.78 13.25
N SER A 365 -5.76 -4.28 13.13
CA SER A 365 -6.80 -4.06 14.14
C SER A 365 -6.45 -4.69 15.49
N ASN A 366 -5.86 -5.90 15.50
CA ASN A 366 -5.40 -6.54 16.74
C ASN A 366 -4.24 -5.76 17.35
N VAL A 367 -3.29 -5.32 16.54
CA VAL A 367 -2.15 -4.52 17.01
C VAL A 367 -2.64 -3.22 17.68
N ALA A 368 -3.51 -2.47 17.00
CA ALA A 368 -4.10 -1.25 17.53
C ALA A 368 -4.95 -1.49 18.79
N LEU A 369 -5.77 -2.54 18.81
CA LEU A 369 -6.65 -2.85 19.95
C LEU A 369 -5.84 -3.28 21.18
N ASN A 370 -4.82 -4.11 21.01
CA ASN A 370 -3.97 -4.55 22.11
C ASN A 370 -3.12 -3.40 22.63
N SER A 371 -2.60 -2.55 21.74
CA SER A 371 -1.96 -1.29 22.08
C SER A 371 -2.89 -0.40 22.94
N TYR A 372 -4.14 -0.22 22.51
CA TYR A 372 -5.14 0.52 23.29
C TYR A 372 -5.44 -0.12 24.64
N LYS A 373 -5.58 -1.44 24.73
CA LYS A 373 -5.83 -2.12 26.01
C LYS A 373 -4.73 -1.82 27.03
N LYS A 374 -3.48 -1.77 26.59
CA LYS A 374 -2.29 -1.55 27.43
C LYS A 374 -2.04 -0.08 27.74
N TYR A 375 -2.15 0.81 26.76
CA TYR A 375 -1.72 2.21 26.86
C TYR A 375 -2.86 3.22 26.85
N LYS A 376 -4.11 2.78 26.61
CA LYS A 376 -5.32 3.60 26.57
C LYS A 376 -5.15 4.79 25.63
N ASP A 377 -5.42 6.00 26.10
CA ASP A 377 -5.33 7.21 25.28
C ASP A 377 -3.90 7.59 24.85
N LYS A 378 -2.89 6.93 25.44
CA LYS A 378 -1.47 7.02 25.08
C LYS A 378 -1.02 5.87 24.17
N ALA A 379 -1.93 5.10 23.59
CA ALA A 379 -1.57 4.13 22.56
C ALA A 379 -0.94 4.83 21.34
N PRO A 380 0.16 4.29 20.78
CA PRO A 380 0.69 4.74 19.50
C PRO A 380 -0.33 4.59 18.37
N VAL A 381 -0.23 5.47 17.38
CA VAL A 381 -1.02 5.41 16.14
C VAL A 381 -0.33 4.47 15.17
N ILE A 382 -1.07 3.46 14.71
CA ILE A 382 -0.68 2.55 13.64
C ILE A 382 -0.95 3.25 12.31
N SER A 383 0.13 3.64 11.63
CA SER A 383 0.09 4.42 10.40
C SER A 383 0.51 3.53 9.23
N ILE A 384 -0.45 3.10 8.42
CA ILE A 384 -0.23 2.11 7.35
C ILE A 384 0.29 2.84 6.10
N GLU A 385 1.40 2.38 5.56
CA GLU A 385 2.09 3.02 4.43
C GLU A 385 1.82 2.31 3.10
N ASN A 386 1.65 3.10 2.03
CA ASN A 386 1.58 2.58 0.67
C ASN A 386 2.96 2.10 0.19
N MET A 387 2.99 0.98 -0.52
CA MET A 387 4.19 0.48 -1.19
C MET A 387 4.30 0.97 -2.64
N PHE A 388 5.32 0.50 -3.35
CA PHE A 388 5.56 0.82 -4.75
C PHE A 388 4.52 0.17 -5.69
N PRO A 389 4.04 0.90 -6.72
CA PRO A 389 3.23 0.35 -7.81
C PRO A 389 3.69 -1.04 -8.29
N GLY A 390 2.76 -1.99 -8.24
CA GLY A 390 2.99 -3.42 -8.49
C GLY A 390 3.04 -4.27 -7.22
N MET A 391 3.11 -3.66 -6.04
CA MET A 391 2.90 -4.28 -4.73
C MET A 391 1.45 -4.05 -4.25
N ALA A 392 0.96 -4.88 -3.34
CA ALA A 392 -0.38 -4.70 -2.78
C ALA A 392 -0.48 -3.38 -1.99
N PHE A 393 -1.65 -2.72 -2.08
CA PHE A 393 -1.98 -1.49 -1.34
C PHE A 393 -1.11 -0.27 -1.70
N SER A 394 -0.57 -0.24 -2.92
CA SER A 394 0.35 0.81 -3.38
C SER A 394 -0.35 2.10 -3.83
N TYR A 395 -1.63 2.00 -4.14
CA TYR A 395 -2.46 3.10 -4.66
C TYR A 395 -3.45 3.57 -3.59
N GLY A 396 -3.96 4.80 -3.76
CA GLY A 396 -4.69 5.48 -2.70
C GLY A 396 -6.02 4.81 -2.34
N LYS A 397 -6.70 4.23 -3.33
CA LYS A 397 -7.96 3.50 -3.10
C LYS A 397 -7.73 2.22 -2.30
N GLU A 398 -6.76 1.40 -2.71
CA GLU A 398 -6.46 0.11 -2.10
C GLU A 398 -5.96 0.28 -0.65
N LEU A 399 -5.11 1.29 -0.40
CA LEU A 399 -4.70 1.63 0.96
C LEU A 399 -5.88 2.14 1.82
N LYS A 400 -6.78 2.94 1.23
CA LYS A 400 -7.99 3.43 1.93
C LYS A 400 -8.87 2.28 2.35
N ASP A 401 -9.10 1.33 1.46
CA ASP A 401 -9.93 0.15 1.73
C ASP A 401 -9.32 -0.69 2.87
N LEU A 402 -7.98 -0.90 2.85
CA LEU A 402 -7.26 -1.57 3.94
C LEU A 402 -7.39 -0.85 5.29
N ILE A 403 -7.25 0.48 5.32
CA ILE A 403 -7.41 1.27 6.55
C ILE A 403 -8.84 1.19 7.07
N GLN A 404 -9.83 1.31 6.19
CA GLN A 404 -11.23 1.28 6.57
C GLN A 404 -11.60 -0.09 7.14
N GLU A 405 -11.15 -1.16 6.49
CA GLU A 405 -11.38 -2.52 6.98
C GLU A 405 -10.67 -2.77 8.33
N SER A 406 -9.43 -2.27 8.49
CA SER A 406 -8.71 -2.32 9.77
C SER A 406 -9.48 -1.62 10.89
N LYS A 407 -10.09 -0.47 10.59
CA LYS A 407 -10.93 0.26 11.56
C LYS A 407 -12.23 -0.47 11.88
N ASN A 408 -12.89 -1.05 10.89
CA ASN A 408 -14.12 -1.81 11.08
C ASN A 408 -13.86 -3.01 12.00
N GLN A 409 -12.82 -3.80 11.70
CA GLN A 409 -12.45 -4.94 12.54
C GLN A 409 -12.01 -4.53 13.95
N PHE A 410 -11.34 -3.38 14.11
CA PHE A 410 -11.04 -2.84 15.44
C PHE A 410 -12.33 -2.58 16.21
N VAL A 411 -13.32 -1.93 15.58
CA VAL A 411 -14.61 -1.61 16.21
C VAL A 411 -15.34 -2.88 16.62
N ASP A 412 -15.49 -3.83 15.69
CA ASP A 412 -16.21 -5.09 15.93
C ASP A 412 -15.59 -5.88 17.08
N LYS A 413 -14.26 -5.99 17.10
CA LYS A 413 -13.53 -6.68 18.17
C LYS A 413 -13.61 -5.94 19.49
N ALA A 414 -13.48 -4.62 19.48
CA ALA A 414 -13.54 -3.81 20.70
C ALA A 414 -14.92 -3.89 21.37
N VAL A 415 -16.00 -3.89 20.58
CA VAL A 415 -17.38 -4.01 21.05
C VAL A 415 -17.69 -5.44 21.50
N SER A 416 -17.39 -6.44 20.67
CA SER A 416 -17.66 -7.86 21.00
C SER A 416 -16.91 -8.35 22.24
N GLN A 417 -15.71 -7.80 22.51
CA GLN A 417 -14.93 -8.11 23.71
C GLN A 417 -15.29 -7.24 24.92
N GLY A 418 -16.28 -6.35 24.81
CA GLY A 418 -16.70 -5.47 25.92
C GLY A 418 -15.64 -4.44 26.34
N VAL A 419 -14.68 -4.12 25.47
CA VAL A 419 -13.59 -3.19 25.77
C VAL A 419 -14.10 -1.75 25.78
N MET A 420 -15.01 -1.40 24.88
CA MET A 420 -15.63 -0.07 24.80
C MET A 420 -16.97 -0.10 24.03
N SER A 421 -17.77 0.96 24.16
CA SER A 421 -18.99 1.15 23.37
C SER A 421 -18.67 1.41 21.90
N GLU A 422 -19.62 1.14 21.00
CA GLU A 422 -19.45 1.31 19.56
C GLU A 422 -19.01 2.73 19.17
N SER A 423 -19.64 3.76 19.74
CA SER A 423 -19.27 5.17 19.48
C SER A 423 -17.83 5.47 19.90
N LYS A 424 -17.42 4.99 21.08
CA LYS A 424 -16.04 5.14 21.55
C LYS A 424 -15.07 4.32 20.70
N ALA A 425 -15.47 3.14 20.25
CA ALA A 425 -14.67 2.29 19.37
C ALA A 425 -14.38 2.97 18.04
N LYS A 426 -15.40 3.55 17.39
CA LYS A 426 -15.24 4.30 16.13
C LYS A 426 -14.28 5.47 16.30
N SER A 427 -14.47 6.27 17.36
CA SER A 427 -13.59 7.40 17.67
C SER A 427 -12.14 6.98 17.92
N GLN A 428 -11.91 5.87 18.64
CA GLN A 428 -10.57 5.36 18.89
C GLN A 428 -9.95 4.73 17.64
N ALA A 429 -10.72 4.03 16.80
CA ALA A 429 -10.25 3.50 15.52
C ALA A 429 -9.74 4.62 14.60
N ASP A 430 -10.48 5.74 14.52
CA ASP A 430 -10.08 6.91 13.73
C ASP A 430 -8.85 7.65 14.28
N LYS A 431 -8.63 7.57 15.60
CA LYS A 431 -7.45 8.12 16.25
C LYS A 431 -6.23 7.23 16.05
N LEU A 432 -6.38 5.91 16.19
CA LEU A 432 -5.29 4.95 16.30
C LEU A 432 -4.88 4.29 14.99
N ILE A 433 -5.73 4.34 13.95
CA ILE A 433 -5.44 3.73 12.65
C ILE A 433 -5.54 4.80 11.57
N GLY A 434 -4.47 4.96 10.79
CA GLY A 434 -4.40 5.94 9.71
C GLY A 434 -3.37 5.56 8.65
N ALA A 435 -3.02 6.52 7.80
CA ALA A 435 -2.06 6.33 6.72
C ALA A 435 -0.77 7.13 6.95
N THR A 436 0.35 6.51 6.62
CA THR A 436 1.57 7.23 6.20
C THR A 436 1.52 7.29 4.68
N LEU A 437 1.47 8.49 4.10
CA LEU A 437 1.50 8.64 2.65
C LEU A 437 2.94 8.86 2.20
N ASP A 438 3.52 7.91 1.47
CA ASP A 438 4.76 8.12 0.74
C ASP A 438 4.47 8.58 -0.69
N VAL A 439 4.89 9.80 -0.99
CA VAL A 439 4.65 10.45 -2.30
C VAL A 439 5.62 9.96 -3.38
N GLY A 440 6.82 9.51 -3.00
CA GLY A 440 7.82 8.98 -3.92
C GLY A 440 7.42 7.62 -4.47
N HIS A 441 6.90 6.74 -3.61
CA HIS A 441 6.37 5.43 -3.97
C HIS A 441 5.32 5.56 -5.06
N LEU A 442 4.34 6.45 -4.85
CA LEU A 442 3.24 6.67 -5.79
C LEU A 442 3.74 7.24 -7.14
N ASN A 443 4.77 8.09 -7.13
CA ASN A 443 5.33 8.69 -8.34
C ASN A 443 5.93 7.67 -9.32
N ILE A 444 6.33 6.49 -8.84
CA ILE A 444 6.80 5.38 -9.70
C ILE A 444 5.71 4.93 -10.70
N ALA A 445 4.44 5.26 -10.46
CA ALA A 445 3.35 4.98 -11.40
C ALA A 445 3.51 5.73 -12.73
N LYS A 446 4.34 6.78 -12.81
CA LYS A 446 4.62 7.51 -14.06
C LYS A 446 5.20 6.61 -15.16
N LYS A 447 5.98 5.57 -14.82
CA LYS A 447 6.45 4.56 -15.79
C LYS A 447 5.30 3.80 -16.48
N LYS A 448 4.10 3.85 -15.92
CA LYS A 448 2.86 3.26 -16.43
C LYS A 448 1.92 4.31 -17.07
N GLY A 449 2.44 5.49 -17.39
CA GLY A 449 1.70 6.55 -18.09
C GLY A 449 0.87 7.47 -17.19
N PHE A 450 0.96 7.34 -15.87
CA PHE A 450 0.32 8.27 -14.93
C PHE A 450 0.91 9.67 -15.07
N LYS A 451 0.05 10.68 -14.99
CA LYS A 451 0.43 12.10 -14.94
C LYS A 451 0.21 12.65 -13.54
N ASP A 452 0.74 13.84 -13.26
CA ASP A 452 0.65 14.46 -11.92
C ASP A 452 -0.78 14.56 -11.41
N LYS A 453 -1.72 14.95 -12.28
CA LYS A 453 -3.15 15.00 -11.96
C LYS A 453 -3.74 13.65 -11.51
N ASP A 454 -3.20 12.54 -12.03
CA ASP A 454 -3.68 11.20 -11.72
C ASP A 454 -3.13 10.78 -10.36
N LEU A 455 -1.86 11.10 -10.06
CA LEU A 455 -1.26 10.89 -8.74
C LEU A 455 -1.99 11.71 -7.67
N VAL A 456 -2.28 12.99 -7.93
CA VAL A 456 -3.04 13.86 -7.01
C VAL A 456 -4.45 13.30 -6.75
N LYS A 457 -5.07 12.66 -7.75
CA LYS A 457 -6.36 11.98 -7.58
C LYS A 457 -6.25 10.76 -6.66
N GLU A 458 -5.24 9.92 -6.84
CA GLU A 458 -4.98 8.79 -5.93
C GLU A 458 -4.77 9.28 -4.49
N MET A 459 -4.03 10.37 -4.30
CA MET A 459 -3.81 10.95 -2.98
C MET A 459 -5.08 11.53 -2.36
N ALA A 460 -5.96 12.13 -3.18
CA ALA A 460 -7.24 12.64 -2.71
C ALA A 460 -8.14 11.54 -2.12
N GLU A 461 -8.04 10.30 -2.61
CA GLU A 461 -8.81 9.16 -2.07
C GLU A 461 -8.42 8.82 -0.62
N ILE A 462 -7.14 8.99 -0.26
CA ILE A 462 -6.60 8.62 1.06
C ILE A 462 -6.45 9.80 2.02
N ALA A 463 -6.47 11.05 1.52
CA ALA A 463 -6.12 12.26 2.26
C ALA A 463 -6.76 12.36 3.67
N LYS A 464 -8.04 12.00 3.82
CA LYS A 464 -8.74 12.05 5.12
C LYS A 464 -8.13 11.14 6.18
N HIS A 465 -7.52 10.05 5.76
CA HIS A 465 -6.89 9.05 6.62
C HIS A 465 -5.41 9.31 6.89
N VAL A 466 -4.79 10.24 6.17
CA VAL A 466 -3.38 10.62 6.35
C VAL A 466 -3.15 11.19 7.76
N LYS A 467 -2.14 10.65 8.44
CA LYS A 467 -1.65 11.04 9.78
C LYS A 467 -0.16 11.36 9.80
N HIS A 468 0.56 10.94 8.76
CA HIS A 468 1.99 11.09 8.55
C HIS A 468 2.28 11.16 7.04
N VAL A 469 3.33 11.86 6.63
CA VAL A 469 3.72 11.95 5.21
C VAL A 469 5.22 11.71 5.08
N HIS A 470 5.60 10.80 4.20
CA HIS A 470 6.96 10.63 3.74
C HIS A 470 7.14 11.41 2.43
N VAL A 471 8.17 12.25 2.41
CA VAL A 471 8.43 13.17 1.31
C VAL A 471 9.80 12.86 0.70
N THR A 472 9.77 12.31 -0.50
CA THR A 472 10.96 12.02 -1.29
C THR A 472 10.71 12.40 -2.73
N ASP A 473 11.79 12.55 -3.48
CA ASP A 473 11.74 12.75 -4.91
C ASP A 473 12.36 11.58 -5.67
N ASN A 474 11.89 11.37 -6.89
CA ASN A 474 12.45 10.44 -7.85
C ASN A 474 11.98 10.80 -9.27
N PHE A 475 12.47 10.06 -10.27
CA PHE A 475 12.15 10.33 -11.67
C PHE A 475 10.91 9.61 -12.19
N GLY A 476 10.20 8.86 -11.34
CA GLY A 476 9.00 8.10 -11.70
C GLY A 476 9.25 6.69 -12.25
N TYR A 477 10.48 6.17 -12.12
CA TYR A 477 10.87 4.83 -12.60
C TYR A 477 11.26 3.87 -11.47
N SER A 478 12.01 4.38 -10.50
CA SER A 478 12.54 3.65 -9.35
C SER A 478 12.54 4.55 -8.13
N ASP A 479 12.46 3.94 -6.95
CA ASP A 479 12.54 4.69 -5.72
C ASP A 479 13.97 5.14 -5.43
N SER A 480 14.23 6.43 -5.64
CA SER A 480 15.59 6.99 -5.60
C SER A 480 15.87 7.77 -4.31
N HIS A 481 14.84 8.02 -3.49
CA HIS A 481 14.95 8.77 -2.23
C HIS A 481 15.76 10.07 -2.34
N LEU A 482 15.52 10.86 -3.41
CA LEU A 482 16.20 12.13 -3.63
C LEU A 482 15.56 13.25 -2.78
N PRO A 483 16.31 14.32 -2.46
CA PRO A 483 15.72 15.55 -1.95
C PRO A 483 14.59 16.07 -2.87
N PRO A 484 13.50 16.61 -2.30
CA PRO A 484 12.45 17.27 -3.08
C PRO A 484 13.02 18.28 -4.08
N GLY A 485 12.43 18.37 -5.26
CA GLY A 485 12.85 19.29 -6.32
C GLY A 485 14.01 18.79 -7.18
N MET A 486 14.59 17.61 -6.87
CA MET A 486 15.63 16.98 -7.71
C MET A 486 15.08 15.94 -8.69
N GLY A 487 13.80 15.58 -8.58
CA GLY A 487 13.14 14.63 -9.45
C GLY A 487 11.94 15.26 -10.14
N ASN A 488 10.83 14.52 -10.20
CA ASN A 488 9.61 14.97 -10.83
C ASN A 488 8.35 14.65 -10.01
N VAL A 489 8.47 14.38 -8.71
CA VAL A 489 7.29 14.24 -7.85
C VAL A 489 6.54 15.58 -7.80
N PRO A 490 5.20 15.63 -8.00
CA PRO A 490 4.42 16.87 -7.96
C PRO A 490 4.18 17.34 -6.51
N VAL A 491 5.25 17.59 -5.76
CA VAL A 491 5.21 17.86 -4.30
C VAL A 491 4.27 19.02 -3.97
N LYS A 492 4.30 20.11 -4.76
CA LYS A 492 3.44 21.26 -4.53
C LYS A 492 1.96 20.92 -4.59
N GLU A 493 1.53 20.29 -5.66
CA GLU A 493 0.12 19.94 -5.89
C GLU A 493 -0.38 18.99 -4.80
N ILE A 494 0.48 18.07 -4.36
CA ILE A 494 0.19 17.13 -3.29
C ILE A 494 -0.01 17.86 -1.95
N MET A 495 0.95 18.72 -1.58
CA MET A 495 0.91 19.43 -0.31
C MET A 495 -0.26 20.40 -0.24
N GLU A 496 -0.54 21.15 -1.32
CA GLU A 496 -1.72 22.01 -1.41
C GLU A 496 -3.03 21.21 -1.28
N LYS A 497 -3.08 20.00 -1.86
CA LYS A 497 -4.26 19.13 -1.74
C LYS A 497 -4.43 18.63 -0.31
N LEU A 498 -3.36 18.21 0.35
CA LEU A 498 -3.41 17.81 1.76
C LEU A 498 -3.84 18.97 2.66
N GLU A 499 -3.31 20.18 2.44
CA GLU A 499 -3.71 21.38 3.16
C GLU A 499 -5.20 21.67 3.02
N LYS A 500 -5.74 21.61 1.79
CA LYS A 500 -7.18 21.78 1.52
C LYS A 500 -8.07 20.75 2.23
N GLU A 501 -7.55 19.55 2.51
CA GLU A 501 -8.24 18.50 3.27
C GLU A 501 -8.00 18.60 4.79
N GLY A 502 -7.39 19.69 5.27
CA GLY A 502 -7.10 19.91 6.69
C GLY A 502 -5.90 19.09 7.19
N LYS A 503 -5.00 18.70 6.30
CA LYS A 503 -3.80 17.88 6.58
C LYS A 503 -2.49 18.65 6.39
N GLY A 504 -2.54 19.99 6.32
CA GLY A 504 -1.36 20.84 6.17
C GLY A 504 -0.36 20.69 7.34
N ASP A 505 -0.86 20.49 8.56
CA ASP A 505 -0.04 20.39 9.78
C ASP A 505 0.47 18.97 10.07
N VAL A 506 0.21 18.00 9.18
CA VAL A 506 0.74 16.65 9.35
C VAL A 506 2.27 16.68 9.26
N THR A 507 2.93 15.95 10.16
CA THR A 507 4.38 15.75 10.19
C THR A 507 4.88 15.21 8.85
N LYS A 508 5.92 15.84 8.31
CA LYS A 508 6.54 15.48 7.03
C LYS A 508 7.94 14.98 7.32
N VAL A 509 8.21 13.71 7.05
CA VAL A 509 9.53 13.10 7.19
C VAL A 509 10.15 12.99 5.81
N LEU A 510 11.32 13.61 5.61
CA LEU A 510 11.97 13.60 4.30
C LEU A 510 12.90 12.39 4.20
N GLU A 511 12.41 11.32 3.58
CA GLU A 511 13.12 10.04 3.52
C GLU A 511 14.24 10.03 2.46
N THR A 512 15.24 10.86 2.69
CA THR A 512 16.38 11.07 1.79
C THR A 512 17.57 10.19 2.16
N ALA A 513 17.31 8.99 2.70
CA ALA A 513 18.35 8.09 3.19
C ALA A 513 19.33 7.65 2.08
N GLY A 514 18.84 7.52 0.85
CA GLY A 514 19.68 7.28 -0.34
C GLY A 514 20.74 8.36 -0.54
N TRP A 515 20.41 9.62 -0.25
CA TRP A 515 21.36 10.72 -0.30
C TRP A 515 22.54 10.50 0.65
N PHE A 516 22.24 10.18 1.91
CA PHE A 516 23.28 9.91 2.89
C PHE A 516 24.12 8.69 2.50
N GLN A 517 23.48 7.64 1.95
CA GLN A 517 24.18 6.44 1.50
C GLN A 517 25.22 6.75 0.41
N HIS A 518 24.86 7.56 -0.59
CA HIS A 518 25.72 7.79 -1.76
C HIS A 518 26.64 8.99 -1.62
N PHE A 519 26.17 10.09 -1.02
CA PHE A 519 26.91 11.35 -0.96
C PHE A 519 27.56 11.61 0.40
N LYS A 520 27.28 10.80 1.43
CA LYS A 520 27.86 10.88 2.78
C LYS A 520 27.75 12.27 3.44
N THR A 521 26.77 13.06 3.00
CA THR A 521 26.50 14.42 3.46
C THR A 521 25.05 14.55 3.90
N SER A 522 24.74 15.55 4.72
CA SER A 522 23.36 15.81 5.13
C SER A 522 22.55 16.36 3.96
N PRO A 523 21.36 15.81 3.67
CA PRO A 523 20.45 16.37 2.67
C PRO A 523 19.70 17.61 3.18
N LEU A 524 19.80 17.96 4.47
CA LEU A 524 19.03 19.02 5.11
C LEU A 524 19.10 20.38 4.39
N PRO A 525 20.26 20.88 3.92
CA PRO A 525 20.31 22.16 3.21
C PRO A 525 19.49 22.18 1.92
N TYR A 526 19.47 21.06 1.18
CA TYR A 526 18.68 20.91 -0.04
C TYR A 526 17.20 20.81 0.30
N ASN A 527 16.86 20.04 1.33
CA ASN A 527 15.48 19.89 1.80
C ASN A 527 14.86 21.24 2.24
N LEU A 528 15.61 22.06 2.97
CA LEU A 528 15.17 23.38 3.41
C LEU A 528 14.97 24.34 2.22
N GLU A 529 15.86 24.30 1.23
CA GLU A 529 15.74 25.09 0.01
C GLU A 529 14.55 24.63 -0.85
N ALA A 530 14.41 23.32 -1.05
CA ALA A 530 13.37 22.74 -1.90
C ALA A 530 11.95 23.02 -1.39
N LEU A 531 11.76 22.99 -0.07
CA LEU A 531 10.48 23.27 0.56
C LEU A 531 10.33 24.74 0.99
N GLY A 532 11.23 25.61 0.52
CA GLY A 532 11.19 27.05 0.80
C GLY A 532 11.02 27.33 2.30
N ALA A 533 11.77 26.64 3.14
CA ALA A 533 11.60 26.73 4.59
C ALA A 533 11.96 28.13 5.08
N ASN A 534 11.21 28.65 6.05
CA ASN A 534 11.50 29.92 6.70
C ASN A 534 12.82 29.86 7.46
N MET A 535 13.65 30.90 7.34
CA MET A 535 14.89 31.01 8.12
C MET A 535 14.65 31.44 9.57
N PHE A 536 13.55 32.17 9.82
CA PHE A 536 13.20 32.67 11.15
C PHE A 536 11.98 31.96 11.73
N ALA A 537 12.02 31.69 13.04
CA ALA A 537 10.93 31.03 13.77
C ALA A 537 9.58 31.77 13.70
N THR A 538 9.56 33.06 13.35
CA THR A 538 8.35 33.87 13.16
C THR A 538 7.56 33.51 11.89
N GLY A 539 8.09 32.65 11.02
CA GLY A 539 7.42 32.17 9.81
C GLY A 539 7.42 33.16 8.64
N GLN A 540 8.05 34.31 8.80
CA GLN A 540 8.17 35.35 7.76
C GLN A 540 9.46 35.17 6.95
N GLU A 541 9.49 35.77 5.76
CA GLU A 541 10.69 35.91 4.93
C GLU A 541 11.90 36.43 5.73
N PRO A 542 13.13 36.04 5.34
CA PRO A 542 13.49 35.29 4.14
C PRO A 542 13.42 33.77 4.32
N TYR A 543 13.35 33.08 3.18
CA TYR A 543 13.32 31.62 3.07
C TYR A 543 14.70 31.06 2.68
N TRP A 544 14.92 29.78 2.94
CA TRP A 544 16.18 29.09 2.62
C TRP A 544 16.48 29.04 1.11
N ASN A 545 15.47 29.06 0.23
CA ASN A 545 15.65 29.23 -1.22
C ASN A 545 16.04 30.66 -1.64
N GLN A 546 16.01 31.62 -0.72
CA GLN A 546 16.51 32.97 -0.94
C GLN A 546 17.92 33.18 -0.37
N LYS A 547 18.56 32.14 0.22
CA LYS A 547 19.84 32.26 0.94
C LYS A 547 20.97 32.88 0.10
N GLN A 548 21.01 32.62 -1.21
CA GLN A 548 22.04 33.16 -2.10
C GLN A 548 21.85 34.67 -2.33
N GLY A 549 20.60 35.14 -2.36
CA GLY A 549 20.27 36.57 -2.39
C GLY A 549 20.64 37.32 -1.09
N LEU A 550 20.84 36.57 0.01
CA LEU A 550 21.35 37.08 1.29
C LEU A 550 22.89 37.11 1.34
N SER A 551 23.57 36.39 0.44
CA SER A 551 25.02 36.42 0.34
C SER A 551 25.49 37.64 -0.45
N GLN A 552 25.85 38.72 0.25
CA GLN A 552 26.70 39.77 -0.32
C GLN A 552 28.15 39.36 -0.15
N GLY A 553 28.88 39.19 -1.25
CA GLY A 553 30.34 39.12 -1.19
C GLY A 553 30.88 40.40 -0.56
N TYR A 554 31.89 40.30 0.30
CA TYR A 554 32.52 41.45 0.97
C TYR A 554 33.00 42.53 -0.03
N SER A 555 33.26 42.12 -1.28
CA SER A 555 33.66 42.97 -2.41
C SER A 555 32.52 43.37 -3.36
N GLY A 556 31.28 42.90 -3.13
CA GLY A 556 30.17 42.98 -4.08
C GLY A 556 29.41 44.32 -4.12
N GLY A 557 29.62 45.20 -3.14
CA GLY A 557 28.88 46.45 -3.02
C GLY A 557 27.37 46.26 -2.81
N PHE A 558 26.64 47.35 -2.56
CA PHE A 558 25.19 47.33 -2.25
C PHE A 558 24.28 47.03 -3.46
N GLY A 559 24.77 46.30 -4.48
CA GLY A 559 24.07 46.15 -5.76
C GLY A 559 23.71 47.52 -6.39
N MET A 560 22.72 47.57 -7.28
CA MET A 560 22.08 48.81 -7.79
C MET A 560 20.76 49.10 -7.04
N MET A 561 20.73 48.88 -5.72
CA MET A 561 19.54 49.08 -4.89
C MET A 561 19.25 50.56 -4.58
N LEU A 562 20.27 51.42 -4.61
CA LEU A 562 20.15 52.84 -4.31
C LEU A 562 20.11 53.67 -5.61
N PRO A 563 19.55 54.90 -5.60
CA PRO A 563 19.63 55.79 -6.75
C PRO A 563 21.08 56.06 -7.15
N GLN A 564 21.35 56.31 -8.44
CA GLN A 564 22.69 56.65 -8.95
C GLN A 564 23.38 57.77 -8.14
N VAL A 565 22.59 58.71 -7.63
CA VAL A 565 23.05 59.78 -6.72
C VAL A 565 23.72 59.24 -5.46
N ASN A 566 23.19 58.17 -4.85
CA ASN A 566 23.78 57.58 -3.65
C ASN A 566 25.16 56.97 -3.94
N TYR A 567 25.32 56.27 -5.06
CA TYR A 567 26.61 55.71 -5.46
C TYR A 567 27.62 56.79 -5.81
N ASN A 568 27.18 57.86 -6.49
CA ASN A 568 28.04 58.98 -6.84
C ASN A 568 28.45 59.82 -5.61
N THR A 569 27.63 59.84 -4.55
CA THR A 569 27.85 60.67 -3.35
C THR A 569 28.61 59.92 -2.26
N PHE A 570 28.28 58.64 -2.03
CA PHE A 570 28.78 57.86 -0.89
C PHE A 570 29.62 56.64 -1.28
N GLY A 571 29.73 56.33 -2.58
CA GLY A 571 30.42 55.13 -3.07
C GLY A 571 29.58 53.86 -2.98
N ALA A 572 30.02 52.80 -3.66
CA ALA A 572 29.43 51.46 -3.60
C ALA A 572 30.36 50.52 -2.81
N GLY A 573 30.04 50.28 -1.54
CA GLY A 573 30.82 49.38 -0.68
C GLY A 573 32.23 49.90 -0.34
N PHE A 574 33.07 49.03 0.23
CA PHE A 574 34.43 49.34 0.71
C PHE A 574 35.45 49.72 -0.39
N ALA A 575 35.01 49.84 -1.65
CA ALA A 575 35.86 50.18 -2.80
C ALA A 575 36.44 51.61 -2.77
N GLN A 576 36.02 52.45 -1.81
CA GLN A 576 36.62 53.77 -1.56
C GLN A 576 37.23 53.90 -0.16
N LEU A 577 37.54 52.79 0.52
CA LEU A 577 38.39 52.90 1.70
C LEU A 577 39.73 53.53 1.26
N PRO A 578 40.22 54.57 1.98
CA PRO A 578 41.58 55.05 1.82
C PRO A 578 42.54 53.86 1.91
N SER A 579 43.67 53.92 1.18
CA SER A 579 44.69 52.88 1.24
C SER A 579 45.17 52.59 2.66
N GLU A 580 45.10 53.60 3.54
CA GLU A 580 45.42 53.54 4.96
C GLU A 580 44.49 52.60 5.77
N LEU A 581 43.31 52.26 5.23
CA LEU A 581 42.33 51.35 5.84
C LEU A 581 42.15 50.05 5.03
N GLY A 582 43.07 49.75 4.09
CA GLY A 582 43.07 48.49 3.34
C GLY A 582 42.25 48.48 2.04
N GLY A 583 41.87 49.65 1.50
CA GLY A 583 41.16 49.76 0.23
C GLY A 583 42.06 49.67 -1.01
N SER A 584 41.57 49.03 -2.07
CA SER A 584 42.25 48.90 -3.37
C SER A 584 41.60 49.84 -4.40
N VAL A 585 42.13 51.06 -4.56
CA VAL A 585 41.68 51.97 -5.63
C VAL A 585 42.47 51.70 -6.91
N GLN A 586 41.85 51.05 -7.90
CA GLN A 586 42.36 51.03 -9.27
C GLN A 586 41.73 52.21 -10.03
N GLY A 587 42.58 53.10 -10.55
CA GLY A 587 42.23 54.45 -10.98
C GLY A 587 41.01 54.59 -11.90
N GLY A 588 40.13 55.54 -11.55
CA GLY A 588 39.01 55.98 -12.39
C GLY A 588 38.24 57.15 -11.77
N LYS A 589 38.57 58.38 -12.20
CA LYS A 589 37.81 59.66 -12.16
C LYS A 589 36.95 59.96 -10.91
N GLY A 590 37.62 60.50 -9.88
CA GLY A 590 37.26 61.70 -9.10
C GLY A 590 35.82 61.90 -8.60
N SER A 591 35.64 61.75 -7.28
CA SER A 591 34.47 62.21 -6.52
C SER A 591 34.47 63.74 -6.31
N ARG A 592 33.28 64.35 -6.29
CA ARG A 592 33.04 65.79 -6.03
C ARG A 592 33.52 66.30 -4.67
N MET A 593 33.89 65.40 -3.75
CA MET A 593 34.43 65.74 -2.44
C MET A 593 35.95 65.98 -2.47
N SER A 594 36.64 65.78 -3.60
CA SER A 594 38.11 65.89 -3.69
C SER A 594 38.63 67.33 -3.94
N GLY A 595 37.82 68.36 -3.71
CA GLY A 595 38.29 69.76 -3.73
C GLY A 595 38.88 70.26 -5.06
N LYS A 596 38.52 69.67 -6.22
CA LYS A 596 38.95 70.21 -7.51
C LYS A 596 38.08 71.41 -7.92
N PRO A 597 38.65 72.52 -8.43
CA PRO A 597 37.87 73.62 -8.98
C PRO A 597 37.14 73.15 -10.25
N MET A 598 35.87 73.57 -10.40
CA MET A 598 35.12 73.33 -11.62
C MET A 598 35.60 74.27 -12.73
N GLN A 599 35.97 73.72 -13.88
CA GLN A 599 35.92 74.40 -15.18
C GLN A 599 34.78 73.82 -15.99
#